data_AF-W1XKA1-F1
#
_entry.id   AF-W1XKA1-F1
#
_cell.length_a   1.000
_cell.length_b   1.000
_cell.length_c   1.000
_cell.angle_alpha   90.00
_cell.angle_beta   90.00
_cell.angle_gamma   90.00
#
_symmetry.space_group_name_H-M   'P 1'
#
loop_
_entity.id
_entity.type
_entity.pdbx_description
1 polymer ?
#
loop_
_entity_poly.entity_id
_entity_poly.type
_entity_poly.pdbx_seq_one_letter_code
_entity_poly.pdbx_strand_id
1 'polypeptide(L)'
;MIKIALIRHSKTEGNIHGRYIGKTDENLCNEGIIIAKNKEFPKAEQVYSSPLKRCVETSKIIYNYCEPLIFDDLRECDFGDFENK
;
A
#
# COMPACT_ATOMS: atom_id res chain seq x y z
N MET A 1 6.00 -12.10 23.03
CA MET A 1 5.02 -12.57 22.02
C MET A 1 5.07 -11.61 20.85
N ILE A 2 5.29 -12.10 19.63
CA ILE A 2 5.36 -11.26 18.43
C ILE A 2 3.94 -11.03 17.91
N LYS A 3 3.61 -9.79 17.50
CA LYS A 3 2.36 -9.45 16.82
C LYS A 3 2.69 -8.95 15.42
N ILE A 4 1.93 -9.40 14.44
CA ILE A 4 2.08 -9.01 13.03
C ILE A 4 0.74 -8.45 12.56
N ALA A 5 0.76 -7.27 11.94
CA ALA A 5 -0.39 -6.66 11.29
C ALA A 5 -0.15 -6.62 9.78
N LEU A 6 -1.05 -7.20 9.00
CA LEU A 6 -1.02 -7.13 7.54
C LEU A 6 -1.99 -6.05 7.07
N ILE A 7 -1.45 -5.01 6.43
CA ILE A 7 -2.22 -3.84 6.02
C ILE A 7 -2.11 -3.71 4.50
N ARG A 8 -3.25 -3.74 3.81
CA ARG A 8 -3.32 -3.43 2.38
C ARG A 8 -3.10 -1.93 2.16
N HIS A 9 -2.46 -1.58 1.04
CA HIS A 9 -2.37 -0.20 0.59
C HIS A 9 -3.76 0.46 0.48
N SER A 10 -3.82 1.78 0.64
CA SER A 10 -5.05 2.55 0.46
C SER A 10 -5.43 2.67 -1.03
N LYS A 11 -6.56 3.32 -1.32
CA LYS A 11 -7.11 3.37 -2.69
C LYS A 11 -6.18 4.06 -3.70
N THR A 12 -6.16 3.51 -4.91
CA THR A 12 -5.53 4.05 -6.13
C THR A 12 -6.59 4.39 -7.17
N GLU A 13 -6.20 5.05 -8.26
CA GLU A 13 -7.09 5.29 -9.42
C GLU A 13 -7.56 3.97 -10.04
N GLY A 14 -6.68 2.98 -10.21
CA GLY A 14 -7.09 1.66 -10.70
C GLY A 14 -8.15 1.01 -9.81
N ASN A 15 -8.10 1.20 -8.48
CA ASN A 15 -9.16 0.68 -7.60
C ASN A 15 -10.51 1.38 -7.81
N ILE A 16 -10.52 2.70 -8.03
CA ILE A 16 -11.75 3.46 -8.31
C ILE A 16 -12.40 2.96 -9.62
N HIS A 17 -11.58 2.68 -10.62
CA HIS A 17 -12.03 2.22 -11.93
C HIS A 17 -12.25 0.70 -12.02
N GLY A 18 -12.05 -0.04 -10.92
CA GLY A 18 -12.22 -1.49 -10.89
C GLY A 18 -11.19 -2.27 -11.73
N ARG A 19 -10.01 -1.69 -11.97
CA ARG A 19 -8.97 -2.29 -12.81
C ARG A 19 -8.12 -3.31 -12.06
N TYR A 20 -7.59 -4.29 -12.78
CA TYR A 20 -6.50 -5.12 -12.27
C TYR A 20 -5.19 -4.32 -12.21
N ILE A 21 -4.64 -4.16 -11.01
CA ILE A 21 -3.39 -3.44 -10.76
C ILE A 21 -2.43 -4.37 -10.02
N GLY A 22 -1.50 -4.95 -10.76
CA GLY A 22 -0.45 -5.83 -10.29
C GLY A 22 0.85 -5.05 -10.19
N LYS A 23 1.67 -5.16 -11.22
CA LYS A 23 2.98 -4.50 -11.30
C LYS A 23 2.93 -3.03 -11.70
N THR A 24 1.78 -2.51 -12.16
CA THR A 24 1.63 -1.08 -12.44
C THR A 24 1.87 -0.29 -11.16
N ASP A 25 2.78 0.66 -11.25
CA ASP A 25 3.28 1.42 -10.11
C ASP A 25 2.53 2.74 -9.94
N GLU A 26 1.28 2.63 -9.44
CA GLU A 26 0.40 3.76 -9.18
C GLU A 26 0.59 4.35 -7.77
N ASN A 27 0.40 5.67 -7.66
CA ASN A 27 0.23 6.36 -6.39
C ASN A 27 -1.18 6.12 -5.83
N LEU A 28 -1.36 6.49 -4.56
CA LEU A 28 -2.67 6.66 -3.98
C LEU A 28 -3.46 7.75 -4.70
N CYS A 29 -4.77 7.56 -4.82
CA CYS A 29 -5.68 8.63 -5.21
C CYS A 29 -5.95 9.56 -4.01
N ASN A 30 -6.54 10.73 -4.28
CA ASN A 30 -6.88 11.70 -3.24
C ASN A 30 -7.78 11.09 -2.15
N GLU A 31 -8.77 10.28 -2.54
CA GLU A 31 -9.63 9.56 -1.60
C GLU A 31 -8.82 8.59 -0.75
N GLY A 32 -7.88 7.85 -1.35
CA GLY A 32 -7.00 6.91 -0.66
C GLY A 32 -6.13 7.59 0.39
N ILE A 33 -5.59 8.77 0.10
CA ILE A 33 -4.81 9.56 1.06
C ILE A 33 -5.68 9.97 2.26
N ILE A 34 -6.91 10.44 2.00
CA ILE A 34 -7.85 10.84 3.05
C ILE A 34 -8.21 9.64 3.93
N ILE A 35 -8.49 8.47 3.34
CA ILE A 35 -8.79 7.24 4.08
C ILE A 35 -7.61 6.86 4.98
N ALA A 36 -6.38 6.87 4.44
CA ALA A 36 -5.20 6.46 5.19
C ALA A 36 -4.92 7.39 6.38
N LYS A 37 -5.18 8.70 6.24
CA LYS A 37 -5.00 9.68 7.33
C LYS A 37 -6.03 9.56 8.46
N ASN A 38 -7.26 9.13 8.14
CA ASN A 38 -8.38 9.16 9.09
C ASN A 38 -8.69 7.79 9.71
N LYS A 39 -7.94 6.74 9.36
CA LYS A 39 -8.14 5.40 9.91
C LYS A 39 -7.11 5.12 11.00
N GLU A 40 -7.55 4.46 12.06
CA GLU A 40 -6.66 4.01 13.13
C GLU A 40 -6.00 2.67 12.77
N PHE A 41 -4.71 2.57 13.08
CA PHE A 41 -3.90 1.37 12.87
C PHE A 41 -3.13 1.04 14.15
N PRO A 42 -2.81 -0.25 14.39
CA PRO A 42 -1.98 -0.62 15.52
C PRO A 42 -0.62 0.06 15.41
N LYS A 43 -0.06 0.47 16.55
CA LYS A 43 1.33 0.95 16.62
C LYS A 43 2.27 -0.15 16.14
N ALA A 44 3.30 0.25 15.41
CA ALA A 44 4.34 -0.64 14.91
C ALA A 44 5.70 -0.16 15.39
N GLU A 45 6.53 -1.09 15.86
CA GLU A 45 7.94 -0.85 16.18
C GLU A 45 8.79 -0.90 14.90
N GLN A 46 8.36 -1.71 13.92
CA GLN A 46 9.01 -1.87 12.63
C GLN A 46 7.95 -1.95 11.53
N VAL A 47 8.20 -1.23 10.43
CA VAL A 47 7.33 -1.22 9.25
C VAL A 47 8.08 -1.84 8.07
N TYR A 48 7.41 -2.74 7.35
CA TYR A 48 7.86 -3.33 6.10
C TYR A 48 6.85 -3.00 5.01
N SER A 49 7.32 -2.75 3.79
CA SER A 49 6.44 -2.42 2.67
C SER A 49 6.92 -3.04 1.36
N SER A 50 5.95 -3.32 0.50
CA SER A 50 6.19 -3.53 -0.93
C SER A 50 6.89 -2.31 -1.54
N PRO A 51 7.76 -2.48 -2.55
CA PRO A 51 8.39 -1.36 -3.25
C PRO A 51 7.40 -0.49 -4.05
N LEU A 52 6.17 -0.94 -4.27
CA LEU A 52 5.17 -0.23 -5.07
C LEU A 52 4.69 1.06 -4.38
N LYS A 53 4.58 2.16 -5.12
CA LYS A 53 4.31 3.52 -4.61
C LYS A 53 3.10 3.56 -3.69
N ARG A 54 1.95 3.00 -4.10
CA ARG A 54 0.75 2.90 -3.26
C ARG A 54 1.00 2.29 -1.87
N CYS A 55 1.87 1.29 -1.76
CA CYS A 55 2.22 0.66 -0.49
C CYS A 55 3.15 1.56 0.34
N VAL A 56 4.18 2.13 -0.29
CA VAL A 56 5.12 3.05 0.37
C VAL A 56 4.38 4.30 0.88
N GLU A 57 3.59 4.96 0.05
CA GLU A 57 2.78 6.12 0.41
C GLU A 57 1.82 5.82 1.56
N THR A 58 1.10 4.69 1.49
CA THR A 58 0.20 4.26 2.58
C THR A 58 0.98 4.10 3.88
N SER A 59 2.12 3.40 3.85
CA SER A 59 2.92 3.16 5.05
C SER A 59 3.46 4.47 5.65
N LYS A 60 3.89 5.42 4.82
CA LYS A 60 4.36 6.74 5.27
C LYS A 60 3.25 7.62 5.86
N ILE A 61 2.02 7.47 5.38
CA ILE A 61 0.87 8.19 5.94
C ILE A 61 0.52 7.62 7.32
N ILE A 62 0.44 6.30 7.45
CA ILE A 62 0.00 5.63 8.68
C ILE A 62 1.09 5.69 9.76
N TYR A 63 2.34 5.47 9.37
CA TYR A 63 3.49 5.35 10.24
C TYR A 63 4.48 6.48 9.97
N ASN A 64 4.01 7.73 10.01
CA ASN A 64 4.80 8.93 9.72
C ASN A 64 6.02 9.19 10.63
N TYR A 65 6.21 8.35 11.66
CA TYR A 65 7.33 8.37 12.59
C TYR A 65 8.37 7.28 12.29
N CYS A 66 8.19 6.48 11.23
CA CYS A 66 9.08 5.38 10.85
C CYS A 66 9.23 5.33 9.33
N GLU A 67 10.47 5.22 8.84
CA GLU A 67 10.71 4.91 7.43
C GLU A 67 10.53 3.40 7.19
N PRO A 68 9.70 2.99 6.23
CA PRO A 68 9.45 1.58 5.96
C PRO A 68 10.68 0.89 5.36
N LEU A 69 10.99 -0.32 5.82
CA LEU A 69 11.94 -1.20 5.14
C LEU A 69 11.28 -1.81 3.90
N ILE A 70 11.91 -1.63 2.75
CA ILE A 70 11.38 -2.13 1.49
C ILE A 70 11.79 -3.60 1.30
N PHE A 71 10.80 -4.44 0.98
CA PHE A 71 11.00 -5.86 0.67
C PHE A 71 10.34 -6.18 -0.67
N ASP A 72 11.15 -6.53 -1.67
CA ASP A 72 10.68 -6.83 -3.03
C ASP A 72 9.75 -8.04 -3.08
N ASP A 73 9.91 -9.00 -2.16
CA ASP A 73 9.06 -10.19 -2.04
C ASP A 73 7.61 -9.87 -1.61
N LEU A 74 7.33 -8.62 -1.20
CA LEU A 74 5.98 -8.14 -0.89
C LEU A 74 5.29 -7.47 -2.10
N ARG A 75 5.84 -7.61 -3.31
CA ARG A 75 5.19 -7.12 -4.53
C ARG A 75 3.86 -7.84 -4.77
N GLU A 76 2.90 -7.08 -5.29
CA GLU A 76 1.66 -7.64 -5.81
C GLU A 76 1.95 -8.57 -7.00
N CYS A 77 1.08 -9.55 -7.22
CA CYS A 77 1.15 -10.45 -8.37
C CYS A 77 1.16 -9.70 -9.71
N ASP A 78 1.86 -10.24 -10.70
CA ASP A 78 1.76 -9.75 -12.08
C ASP A 78 0.48 -10.31 -12.73
N PHE A 79 -0.48 -9.45 -13.03
CA PHE A 79 -1.74 -9.85 -13.66
C PHE A 79 -1.62 -10.03 -15.19
N GLY A 80 -0.45 -9.76 -15.79
CA GLY A 80 -0.21 -10.00 -17.21
C GLY A 80 -1.17 -9.21 -18.10
N ASP A 81 -1.85 -9.91 -19.02
CA ASP A 81 -2.78 -9.30 -19.98
C ASP A 81 -4.02 -8.67 -19.34
N PHE A 82 -4.31 -9.00 -18.07
CA PHE A 82 -5.40 -8.38 -17.33
C PHE A 82 -5.04 -7.00 -16.76
N GLU A 83 -3.76 -6.63 -16.69
CA GLU A 83 -3.33 -5.36 -16.12
C GLU A 83 -4.04 -4.16 -16.79
N ASN A 84 -4.57 -3.24 -15.98
CA ASN A 84 -5.38 -2.09 -16.39
C ASN A 84 -6.73 -2.42 -17.09
N LYS A 85 -7.15 -3.68 -17.13
CA LYS A 85 -8.50 -4.09 -17.57
C LYS A 85 -9.52 -3.98 -16.47
#